data_AF-A0A382ICC3-F1
#
_entry.id   AF-A0A382ICC3-F1
#
_cell.length_a   1.000
_cell.length_b   1.000
_cell.length_c   1.000
_cell.angle_alpha   90.00
_cell.angle_beta   90.00
_cell.angle_gamma   90.00
#
_symmetry.space_group_name_H-M   'P 1'
#
loop_
_entity.id
_entity.type
_entity.pdbx_description
1 polymer ?
#
loop_
_entity_poly.entity_id
_entity_poly.type
_entity_poly.pdbx_seq_one_letter_code
_entity_poly.pdbx_strand_id
1 'polypeptide(L)' 'MATELNNLEKAINSGLATAVKSSTIRFNQLTIEVEIEDINKTILFLKTNEKCKFRQLIDITAVD' A
#
# COMPACT_ATOMS: atom_id res chain seq x y z
N MET A 1 -8.60 3.64 16.35
CA MET A 1 -7.41 2.86 15.97
C MET A 1 -7.70 1.93 14.80
N ALA A 2 -8.66 1.00 14.87
CA ALA A 2 -9.03 0.18 13.70
C ALA A 2 -9.44 1.01 12.47
N THR A 3 -10.07 2.17 12.67
CA THR A 3 -10.67 2.98 11.60
C THR A 3 -9.66 3.62 10.63
N GLU A 4 -8.46 4.02 11.08
CA GLU A 4 -7.53 4.76 10.22
C GLU A 4 -6.82 3.84 9.21
N LEU A 5 -6.34 2.67 9.66
CA LEU A 5 -5.75 1.67 8.75
C LEU A 5 -6.79 1.15 7.75
N ASN A 6 -8.04 0.94 8.19
CA ASN A 6 -9.13 0.56 7.29
C ASN A 6 -9.44 1.65 6.24
N ASN A 7 -9.35 2.94 6.62
CA ASN A 7 -9.54 4.04 5.67
C ASN A 7 -8.39 4.11 4.66
N LEU A 8 -7.15 3.90 5.11
CA LEU A 8 -5.97 3.86 4.27
C LEU A 8 -6.02 2.68 3.29
N GLU A 9 -6.33 1.49 3.79
CA GLU A 9 -6.55 0.28 2.99
C GLU A 9 -7.61 0.51 1.91
N LYS A 10 -8.76 1.09 2.26
CA LYS A 10 -9.80 1.44 1.28
C LYS A 10 -9.33 2.43 0.24
N ALA A 11 -8.57 3.46 0.64
CA ALA A 11 -8.04 4.46 -0.27
C ALA A 11 -7.05 3.85 -1.29
N ILE A 12 -6.18 2.95 -0.83
CA ILE A 12 -5.21 2.24 -1.67
C ILE A 12 -5.93 1.28 -2.62
N ASN A 13 -6.81 0.42 -2.11
CA ASN A 13 -7.57 -0.53 -2.94
C ASN A 13 -8.43 0.18 -4.00
N SER A 14 -9.06 1.30 -3.65
CA SER A 14 -9.88 2.07 -4.60
C SER A 14 -9.04 2.80 -5.65
N GLY A 15 -7.82 3.23 -5.31
CA GLY A 15 -6.95 3.98 -6.21
C GLY A 15 -6.09 3.12 -7.13
N LEU A 16 -5.73 1.92 -6.70
CA LEU A 16 -4.91 0.98 -7.47
C LEU A 16 -5.72 -0.14 -8.13
N ALA A 17 -6.97 -0.35 -7.69
CA ALA A 17 -7.91 -1.31 -8.24
C ALA A 17 -7.26 -2.69 -8.46
N THR A 18 -7.16 -3.15 -9.71
CA THR A 18 -6.64 -4.48 -10.07
C THR A 18 -5.16 -4.68 -9.80
N ALA A 19 -4.40 -3.62 -9.52
CA ALA A 19 -2.97 -3.73 -9.20
C ALA A 19 -2.73 -4.27 -7.78
N VAL A 20 -3.73 -4.20 -6.89
CA VAL A 20 -3.65 -4.80 -5.55
C VAL A 20 -4.14 -6.24 -5.63
N LYS A 21 -3.23 -7.19 -5.38
CA LYS A 21 -3.56 -8.61 -5.32
C LYS A 21 -4.22 -8.97 -3.99
N SER A 22 -3.65 -8.47 -2.90
CA SER A 22 -4.21 -8.64 -1.57
C SER A 22 -3.87 -7.45 -0.67
N SER A 23 -4.74 -7.19 0.31
CA SER A 23 -4.46 -6.26 1.40
C SER A 23 -4.80 -6.94 2.72
N THR A 24 -3.99 -6.72 3.74
CA THR A 24 -4.16 -7.38 5.05
C THR A 24 -3.77 -6.42 6.15
N ILE A 25 -4.66 -6.27 7.13
CA ILE A 25 -4.38 -5.56 8.38
C ILE A 25 -4.16 -6.58 9.50
N ARG A 26 -2.93 -6.65 10.03
CA ARG A 26 -2.58 -7.48 11.19
C ARG A 26 -1.60 -6.72 12.08
N PHE A 27 -1.73 -6.88 13.40
CA PHE A 27 -0.84 -6.24 14.38
C PHE A 27 -0.61 -4.73 14.15
N ASN A 28 -1.69 -4.00 13.81
CA ASN A 28 -1.64 -2.56 13.48
C ASN A 28 -0.71 -2.20 12.30
N GLN A 29 -0.50 -3.14 11.38
CA GLN A 29 0.23 -2.98 10.14
C GLN A 29 -0.69 -3.29 8.95
N LEU A 30 -0.63 -2.44 7.92
CA LEU A 30 -1.26 -2.69 6.63
C LEU A 30 -0.20 -3.21 5.65
N THR A 31 -0.43 -4.40 5.13
CA THR A 31 0.39 -5.01 4.06
C THR A 31 -0.40 -4.97 2.76
N ILE A 32 0.24 -4.51 1.69
CA ILE A 32 -0.29 -4.50 0.33
C ILE A 32 0.58 -5.41 -0.52
N GLU A 33 -0.02 -6.43 -1.12
CA GLU A 33 0.63 -7.33 -2.06
C GLU A 33 0.28 -6.90 -3.49
N VAL A 34 1.30 -6.77 -4.34
CA VAL A 34 1.17 -6.38 -5.75
C VAL A 34 2.06 -7.28 -6.60
N GLU A 35 1.75 -7.35 -7.90
CA GLU A 35 2.63 -8.03 -8.86
C GLU A 35 3.85 -7.17 -9.20
N ILE A 36 4.93 -7.82 -9.66
CA ILE A 36 6.21 -7.15 -9.95
C ILE A 36 6.06 -6.01 -10.98
N GLU A 37 5.16 -6.19 -11.95
CA GLU A 37 4.87 -5.24 -13.02
C GLU A 37 4.22 -3.94 -12.48
N ASP A 38 3.52 -4.03 -11.34
CA ASP A 38 2.77 -2.93 -10.72
C ASP A 38 3.57 -2.18 -9.64
N ILE A 39 4.79 -2.59 -9.32
CA ILE A 39 5.61 -1.97 -8.26
C ILE A 39 5.79 -0.46 -8.50
N ASN A 40 6.21 -0.06 -9.70
CA ASN A 40 6.47 1.35 -10.01
C ASN A 40 5.21 2.22 -9.90
N LYS A 41 4.08 1.72 -10.44
CA LYS A 41 2.78 2.38 -10.37
C LYS A 41 2.30 2.52 -8.93
N THR A 42 2.45 1.47 -8.14
CA THR A 42 2.06 1.42 -6.73
C THR A 42 2.86 2.42 -5.90
N ILE A 43 4.20 2.42 -6.04
CA ILE A 43 5.06 3.37 -5.32
C ILE A 43 4.73 4.81 -5.71
N LEU A 44 4.53 5.09 -7.00
CA LEU A 44 4.17 6.42 -7.48
C LEU A 44 2.84 6.89 -6.88
N PHE A 45 1.82 6.02 -6.86
CA PHE A 45 0.54 6.30 -6.23
C PHE A 45 0.69 6.60 -4.73
N LEU A 46 1.37 5.72 -3.99
CA LEU A 46 1.58 5.87 -2.54
C LEU A 46 2.31 7.18 -2.20
N LYS A 47 3.25 7.59 -3.05
CA LYS A 47 4.03 8.83 -2.88
C LYS A 47 3.22 10.10 -3.16
N THR A 48 2.35 10.07 -4.16
CA THR A 48 1.72 11.28 -4.72
C THR A 48 0.26 11.46 -4.31
N ASN A 49 -0.46 10.39 -4.00
CA ASN A 49 -1.86 10.45 -3.63
C ASN A 49 -2.06 11.26 -2.34
N GLU A 50 -3.05 12.16 -2.33
CA GLU A 50 -3.27 13.09 -1.21
C GLU A 50 -3.60 12.40 0.12
N LYS A 51 -4.15 11.19 0.08
CA LYS A 51 -4.52 10.39 1.25
C LYS A 51 -3.39 9.49 1.76
N CYS A 52 -2.32 9.28 0.97
CA CYS A 52 -1.26 8.33 1.28
C CYS A 52 0.09 9.01 1.55
N LYS A 53 0.53 9.95 0.70
CA LYS A 53 1.74 10.79 0.83
C LYS A 53 2.97 10.12 1.47
N PHE A 54 3.24 8.84 1.18
CA PHE A 54 4.39 8.10 1.69
C PHE A 54 5.66 8.56 0.96
N ARG A 55 6.32 9.59 1.49
CA ARG A 55 7.47 10.24 0.85
C ARG A 55 8.83 9.71 1.28
N GLN A 56 8.87 8.93 2.35
CA GLN A 56 10.09 8.32 2.89
C GLN A 56 10.05 6.82 2.67
N LEU A 57 11.08 6.30 2.02
CA LEU A 57 11.38 4.87 2.00
C LEU A 57 12.16 4.55 3.28
N ILE A 58 11.73 3.54 4.03
CA ILE A 58 12.38 3.14 5.27
C ILE A 58 13.41 2.05 5.00
N ASP A 59 12.99 0.94 4.37
CA ASP A 59 13.83 -0.22 4.13
C ASP A 59 13.35 -1.01 2.90
N ILE A 60 14.24 -1.80 2.31
CA ILE A 60 13.93 -2.79 1.27
C ILE A 60 14.58 -4.11 1.70
N THR A 61 13.76 -5.14 1.82
CA THR A 61 14.20 -6.48 2.21
C THR A 61 13.71 -7.54 1.22
N ALA A 62 14.33 -8.71 1.23
CA ALA A 62 13.95 -9.89 0.47
C ALA A 62 13.96 -11.11 1.38
N VAL A 63 13.11 -12.09 1.08
CA VAL A 63 13.05 -13.39 1.74
C VAL A 63 13.22 -14.46 0.67
N ASP A 64 13.94 -15.54 1.01
CA ASP A 64 14.05 -16.75 0.18
C ASP A 64 12.76 -17.59 0.28
#